data_AF-R9IS21-F1
#
_entry.id   AF-R9IS21-F1
#
_cell.length_a   1.000
_cell.length_b   1.000
_cell.length_c   1.000
_cell.angle_alpha   90.00
_cell.angle_beta   90.00
_cell.angle_gamma   90.00
#
_symmetry.space_group_name_H-M   'P 1'
#
loop_
_entity.id
_entity.type
_entity.pdbx_description
1 polymer ?
#
loop_
_entity_poly.entity_id
_entity_poly.type
_entity_poly.pdbx_seq_one_letter_code
_entity_poly.pdbx_strand_id
1 'polypeptide(L)'
;MQDKSFEYGGYHFIPERQFTKREDDFFKITHRLKTDRELGFFAADYYGRGSQKFPYSYDDFYAASTDKKCDIFRCVENGRLYVPCLYELQQYMDGKQRGGYGSEECTGTAL
;
A
#
# COMPACT_ATOMS: atom_id res chain seq x y z
N MET A 1 5.32 -17.54 0.72
CA MET A 1 5.12 -16.70 1.93
C MET A 1 3.62 -16.61 2.14
N GLN A 2 3.13 -16.81 3.36
CA GLN A 2 1.69 -16.89 3.62
C GLN A 2 1.05 -15.56 3.24
N ASP A 3 0.24 -15.56 2.18
CA ASP A 3 -0.62 -14.45 1.77
C ASP A 3 -1.64 -14.23 2.90
N LYS A 4 -1.25 -13.43 3.89
CA LYS A 4 -2.09 -13.03 5.01
C LYS A 4 -2.41 -11.56 4.80
N SER A 5 -3.25 -11.33 3.81
CA SER A 5 -3.88 -10.03 3.66
C SER A 5 -4.66 -9.68 4.93
N PHE A 6 -4.85 -8.39 5.18
CA PHE A 6 -5.72 -7.87 6.23
C PHE A 6 -6.69 -6.86 5.64
N GLU A 7 -7.86 -6.76 6.26
CA GLU A 7 -8.86 -5.76 5.88
C GLU A 7 -8.60 -4.45 6.63
N TYR A 8 -8.68 -3.33 5.92
CA TYR A 8 -8.72 -1.99 6.50
C TYR A 8 -9.66 -1.09 5.68
N GLY A 9 -10.70 -0.57 6.32
CA GLY A 9 -11.68 0.31 5.66
C GLY A 9 -12.37 -0.32 4.44
N GLY A 10 -12.57 -1.64 4.46
CA GLY A 10 -13.18 -2.39 3.35
C GLY A 10 -12.25 -2.73 2.19
N TYR A 11 -10.94 -2.48 2.32
CA TYR A 11 -9.91 -2.90 1.36
C TYR A 11 -8.98 -3.94 1.96
N HIS A 12 -8.41 -4.80 1.11
CA HIS A 12 -7.47 -5.83 1.52
C HIS A 12 -6.04 -5.43 1.18
N PHE A 13 -5.14 -5.55 2.15
CA PHE A 13 -3.74 -5.20 2.00
C PHE A 13 -2.83 -6.38 2.29
N ILE A 14 -1.86 -6.62 1.42
CA ILE A 14 -0.80 -7.63 1.60
C ILE A 14 0.50 -6.90 1.96
N PRO A 15 1.16 -7.24 3.08
CA PRO A 15 2.49 -6.69 3.38
C PRO A 15 3.52 -7.26 2.39
N GLU A 16 4.20 -6.38 1.64
CA GLU A 16 5.16 -6.80 0.61
C GLU A 16 6.60 -6.80 1.15
N ARG A 17 7.07 -5.65 1.64
CA ARG A 17 8.47 -5.47 2.07
C ARG A 17 8.69 -4.19 2.87
N GLN A 18 9.82 -4.16 3.56
CA GLN A 18 10.42 -2.93 4.08
C GLN A 18 11.17 -2.16 2.98
N PHE A 19 11.44 -0.87 3.23
CA PHE A 19 12.40 -0.13 2.43
C PHE A 19 13.79 -0.75 2.57
N THR A 20 14.50 -0.89 1.45
CA THR A 20 15.90 -1.34 1.50
C THR A 20 16.77 -0.19 1.99
N LYS A 21 17.92 -0.46 2.61
CA LYS A 21 18.88 0.60 3.04
C LYS A 21 19.31 1.58 1.92
N ARG A 22 19.16 1.19 0.64
CA ARG A 22 19.45 2.07 -0.51
C ARG A 22 18.26 2.97 -0.87
N GLU A 23 17.05 2.52 -0.56
CA GLU A 23 15.79 3.23 -0.75
C GLU A 23 15.39 4.02 0.51
N ASP A 24 15.91 3.68 1.69
CA ASP A 24 15.76 4.36 2.99
C ASP A 24 16.46 5.73 3.06
N ASP A 25 16.57 6.40 1.91
CA ASP A 25 16.89 7.81 1.85
C ASP A 25 15.55 8.57 1.76
N PHE A 26 15.23 9.33 2.81
CA PHE A 26 13.94 10.01 2.96
C PHE A 26 13.54 10.82 1.72
N PHE A 27 14.49 11.50 1.06
CA PHE A 27 14.22 12.25 -0.17
C PHE A 27 13.84 11.32 -1.32
N LYS A 28 14.53 10.19 -1.50
CA LYS A 28 14.16 9.22 -2.54
C LYS A 28 12.79 8.58 -2.31
N ILE A 29 12.41 8.32 -1.06
CA ILE A 29 11.09 7.76 -0.73
C ILE A 29 10.01 8.78 -1.05
N THR A 30 10.12 9.98 -0.50
CA THR A 30 9.11 11.04 -0.68
C THR A 30 8.87 11.38 -2.15
N HIS A 31 9.90 11.34 -3.00
CA HIS A 31 9.75 11.51 -4.45
C HIS A 31 8.94 10.41 -5.17
N ARG A 32 8.78 9.23 -4.56
CA ARG A 32 7.98 8.12 -5.07
C ARG A 32 6.57 8.08 -4.48
N LEU A 33 6.28 8.88 -3.47
CA LEU A 33 4.97 8.93 -2.84
C LEU A 33 4.03 9.88 -3.59
N LYS A 34 2.77 9.46 -3.75
CA LYS A 34 1.71 10.26 -4.33
C LYS A 34 0.43 10.13 -3.51
N THR A 35 -0.22 11.24 -3.22
CA THR A 35 -1.57 11.25 -2.67
C THR A 35 -2.52 10.57 -3.65
N ASP A 36 -3.28 9.58 -3.16
CA ASP A 36 -4.29 8.87 -3.96
C ASP A 36 -5.69 9.33 -3.56
N ARG A 37 -6.20 10.36 -4.25
CA ARG A 37 -7.57 10.86 -4.06
C ARG A 37 -8.65 9.91 -4.59
N GLU A 38 -8.28 8.96 -5.45
CA GLU A 38 -9.22 7.95 -5.93
C GLU A 38 -9.52 6.96 -4.81
N LEU A 39 -8.48 6.48 -4.14
CA LEU A 39 -8.62 5.61 -2.96
C LEU A 39 -9.16 6.39 -1.76
N GLY A 40 -8.56 7.53 -1.41
CA GLY A 40 -9.14 8.50 -0.46
C GLY A 40 -9.08 8.13 1.02
N PHE A 41 -8.08 7.35 1.44
CA PHE A 41 -7.74 7.12 2.85
C PHE A 41 -6.97 8.31 3.42
N PHE A 42 -7.70 9.24 4.05
CA PHE A 42 -7.14 10.46 4.64
C PHE A 42 -7.58 10.59 6.09
N ALA A 43 -6.78 11.23 6.92
CA ALA A 43 -7.22 11.71 8.22
C ALA A 43 -8.36 12.73 8.04
N ALA A 44 -9.22 12.86 9.06
CA ALA A 44 -10.38 13.75 9.00
C ALA A 44 -9.94 15.20 8.68
N ASP A 45 -10.64 15.84 7.75
CA ASP A 45 -10.43 17.23 7.32
C ASP A 45 -9.01 17.59 6.80
N TYR A 46 -8.11 16.61 6.59
CA TYR A 46 -6.72 16.88 6.22
C TYR A 46 -6.57 17.68 4.91
N TYR A 47 -7.42 17.39 3.92
CA TYR A 47 -7.51 18.14 2.66
C TYR A 47 -8.76 19.04 2.58
N GLY A 48 -9.41 19.30 3.72
CA GLY A 48 -10.68 20.00 3.81
C GLY A 48 -11.89 19.06 3.81
N ARG A 49 -13.03 19.60 4.24
CA ARG A 49 -14.28 18.83 4.45
C ARG A 49 -14.71 18.07 3.20
N GLY A 50 -15.03 16.79 3.37
CA GLY A 50 -15.54 15.91 2.30
C GLY A 50 -14.45 15.32 1.40
N SER A 51 -13.16 15.59 1.65
CA SER A 51 -12.06 15.00 0.89
C SER A 51 -11.80 13.53 1.25
N GLN A 52 -12.16 13.14 2.47
CA GLN A 52 -12.01 11.79 2.98
C GLN A 52 -13.09 10.89 2.38
N LYS A 53 -12.67 9.79 1.75
CA LYS A 53 -13.57 8.71 1.32
C LYS A 53 -13.66 7.62 2.38
N PHE A 54 -12.51 7.32 3.00
CA PHE A 54 -12.40 6.36 4.08
C PHE A 54 -11.62 6.95 5.25
N PRO A 55 -12.04 6.68 6.50
CA PRO A 55 -11.29 7.10 7.66
C PRO A 55 -9.90 6.46 7.65
N TYR A 56 -8.89 7.26 7.97
CA TYR A 56 -7.51 6.80 8.06
C TYR A 56 -6.87 7.23 9.37
N SER A 57 -6.11 6.31 9.93
CA SER A 57 -5.28 6.46 11.13
C SER A 57 -4.08 5.54 10.97
N TYR A 58 -2.89 6.09 11.15
CA TYR A 58 -1.64 5.35 11.04
C TYR A 58 -1.60 4.18 12.04
N ASP A 59 -1.95 4.45 13.30
CA ASP A 59 -1.98 3.44 14.36
C ASP A 59 -3.01 2.34 14.08
N ASP A 60 -4.22 2.70 13.61
CA ASP A 60 -5.26 1.71 13.32
C ASP A 60 -4.89 0.84 12.11
N PHE A 61 -4.26 1.43 11.08
CA PHE A 61 -3.77 0.67 9.93
C PHE A 61 -2.74 -0.37 10.36
N TYR A 62 -1.75 0.04 11.15
CA TYR A 62 -0.79 -0.90 11.69
C TYR A 62 -1.41 -1.86 12.69
N ALA A 63 -2.42 -1.49 13.48
CA ALA A 63 -3.13 -2.41 14.37
C ALA A 63 -3.84 -3.53 13.59
N ALA A 64 -4.41 -3.24 12.42
CA ALA A 64 -4.99 -4.23 11.51
C ALA A 64 -3.93 -5.06 10.76
N SER A 65 -2.77 -4.47 10.46
CA SER A 65 -1.71 -5.13 9.67
C SER A 65 -1.22 -6.44 10.26
N THR A 66 -0.99 -7.44 9.42
CA THR A 66 -0.35 -8.71 9.82
C THR A 66 1.16 -8.61 10.03
N ASP A 67 1.81 -7.58 9.47
CA ASP A 67 3.22 -7.27 9.70
C ASP A 67 3.39 -5.80 10.12
N LYS A 68 3.75 -5.60 11.39
CA LYS A 68 3.91 -4.27 11.99
C LYS A 68 5.19 -3.56 11.58
N LYS A 69 6.13 -4.27 10.94
CA LYS A 69 7.41 -3.71 10.51
C LYS A 69 7.46 -3.47 9.01
N CYS A 70 6.42 -3.81 8.27
CA CYS A 70 6.38 -3.64 6.83
C CYS A 70 6.13 -2.17 6.47
N ASP A 71 6.81 -1.67 5.43
CA ASP A 71 6.65 -0.27 4.97
C ASP A 71 5.74 -0.16 3.73
N ILE A 72 5.76 -1.18 2.87
CA ILE A 72 5.06 -1.19 1.58
C ILE A 72 4.00 -2.28 1.57
N PHE A 73 2.78 -1.89 1.25
CA PHE A 73 1.60 -2.75 1.22
C PHE A 73 0.96 -2.73 -0.16
N ARG A 74 0.58 -3.90 -0.68
CA ARG A 74 -0.18 -4.02 -1.92
C ARG A 74 -1.67 -4.04 -1.60
N CYS A 75 -2.43 -3.15 -2.22
CA CYS A 75 -3.90 -3.22 -2.20
C CYS A 75 -4.36 -4.28 -3.20
N VAL A 76 -5.17 -5.25 -2.76
CA VAL A 76 -5.62 -6.37 -3.60
C VAL A 76 -6.58 -5.89 -4.68
N GLU A 77 -7.46 -4.95 -4.34
CA GLU A 77 -8.56 -4.48 -5.18
C GLU A 77 -8.10 -3.67 -6.38
N ASN A 78 -7.01 -2.91 -6.24
CA ASN A 78 -6.50 -2.06 -7.31
C ASN A 78 -5.07 -2.41 -7.77
N GLY A 79 -4.40 -3.35 -7.10
CA GLY A 79 -3.05 -3.82 -7.42
C GLY A 79 -1.94 -2.80 -7.20
N ARG A 80 -2.23 -1.61 -6.65
CA ARG A 80 -1.25 -0.55 -6.39
C ARG A 80 -0.54 -0.79 -5.06
N LEU A 81 0.67 -0.24 -4.96
CA LEU A 81 1.46 -0.24 -3.73
C LEU A 81 1.19 1.03 -2.93
N TYR A 82 1.20 0.90 -1.62
CA TYR A 82 0.91 1.97 -0.68
C TYR A 82 1.89 1.97 0.50
N VAL A 83 2.15 3.15 1.03
CA VAL A 83 2.96 3.40 2.22
C VAL A 83 2.10 4.15 3.23
N PRO A 84 1.81 3.56 4.40
CA PRO A 84 1.10 4.24 5.47
C PRO A 84 1.94 5.40 5.99
N CYS A 85 1.42 6.62 5.86
CA CYS A 85 2.02 7.84 6.40
C CYS A 85 1.17 8.40 7.54
N LEU A 86 1.62 9.46 8.22
CA LEU A 86 0.93 9.94 9.42
C LEU A 86 -0.56 10.31 9.18
N TYR A 87 -0.88 10.91 8.04
CA TYR A 87 -2.22 11.45 7.75
C TYR A 87 -2.92 10.83 6.56
N GLU A 88 -2.25 9.99 5.79
CA GLU A 88 -2.84 9.35 4.61
C GLU A 88 -2.12 8.06 4.24
N LEU A 89 -2.80 7.24 3.45
CA LEU A 89 -2.19 6.10 2.77
C LEU A 89 -1.71 6.54 1.38
N GLN A 90 -0.40 6.75 1.22
CA GLN A 90 0.17 7.29 -0.03
C GLN A 90 0.49 6.18 -1.02
N GLN A 91 0.15 6.38 -2.29
CA GLN A 91 0.56 5.47 -3.36
C GLN A 91 2.09 5.51 -3.51
N TYR A 92 2.70 4.33 -3.58
CA TYR A 92 4.13 4.16 -3.84
C TYR A 92 4.39 3.82 -5.30
N MET A 93 5.15 4.68 -5.98
CA MET A 93 5.59 4.49 -7.36
C MET A 93 6.90 3.70 -7.38
N ASP A 94 6.82 2.36 -7.34
CA ASP A 94 7.99 1.52 -7.58
C ASP A 94 8.44 1.72 -9.04
N GLY A 95 9.63 2.31 -9.24
CA GLY A 95 10.14 2.70 -10.56
C GLY A 95 10.26 1.56 -11.59
N LYS A 96 9.89 0.32 -11.23
CA LYS A 96 9.74 -0.83 -12.12
C LYS A 96 8.35 -0.97 -12.77
N GLN A 97 7.43 -0.01 -12.66
CA GLN A 97 6.15 -0.06 -13.39
C GLN A 97 6.32 0.13 -14.92
N ARG A 98 6.98 -0.83 -15.57
CA ARG A 98 6.88 -1.20 -16.99
C ARG A 98 6.86 -2.74 -17.04
N GLY A 99 5.68 -3.31 -16.83
CA GLY A 99 5.44 -4.75 -16.92
C GLY A 99 4.08 -5.08 -16.30
N GLY A 100 3.12 -5.45 -17.13
CA GLY A 100 1.71 -5.59 -16.76
C GLY A 100 1.43 -6.66 -15.72
N TYR A 101 0.24 -6.54 -15.12
CA TYR A 101 -0.46 -7.65 -14.49
C TYR A 101 -0.51 -8.83 -15.48
N GLY A 102 0.13 -9.94 -15.12
CA GLY A 102 0.12 -11.18 -15.89
C GLY A 102 1.50 -11.83 -15.95
N SER A 103 1.85 -12.62 -14.94
CA SER A 103 2.76 -13.75 -15.14
C SER A 103 2.14 -14.96 -14.46
N GLU A 104 1.92 -15.98 -15.28
CA GLU A 104 1.14 -17.18 -15.04
C GLU A 104 1.40 -17.90 -13.72
N GLU A 105 0.30 -18.34 -13.10
CA GLU A 105 0.29 -19.55 -12.29
C GLU A 105 -0.95 -20.38 -12.68
N CYS A 106 -0.82 -21.10 -13.80
CA CYS A 106 -1.66 -22.26 -14.10
C CYS A 106 -0.76 -23.49 -14.18
N THR A 107 -0.90 -24.32 -13.17
CA THR A 107 -0.36 -25.66 -13.00
C THR A 107 -0.57 -26.54 -14.25
N GLY A 108 0.48 -27.23 -14.66
CA GLY A 108 0.42 -28.29 -15.68
C GLY A 108 1.42 -29.38 -15.37
N THR A 109 0.98 -30.35 -14.56
CA THR A 109 1.65 -31.60 -14.20
C THR A 109 2.13 -32.42 -15.40
N ALA A 110 3.21 -33.16 -15.16
CA ALA A 110 3.83 -34.18 -15.99
C ALA A 110 2.88 -35.16 -16.72
N LEU A 111 3.25 -35.49 -17.97
CA LEU A 111 3.59 -36.85 -18.44
C LEU A 111 4.30 -36.79 -19.80
#